data_AF-A0A3B3DQJ5-F1
#
_entry.id   AF-A0A3B3DQJ5-F1
#
_cell.length_a   1.000
_cell.length_b   1.000
_cell.length_c   1.000
_cell.angle_alpha   90.00
_cell.angle_beta   90.00
_cell.angle_gamma   90.00
#
_symmetry.space_group_name_H-M   'P 1'
#
loop_
_entity.id
_entity.type
_entity.pdbx_description
1 polymer ?
#
loop_
_entity_poly.entity_id
_entity_poly.type
_entity_poly.pdbx_seq_one_letter_code
_entity_poly.pdbx_strand_id
1 'polypeptide(L)'
;ETSGLQELVPLLDMGLKHRALHGMLANPDVAPFEVIDKPDEVQNWVLIDHLMVIHKVRECDYMESDVYPDTFSSKNGEIVWSIAERNELRCLRSSPHQPVGPTLEAREGARDILSSFLLFFTSNVERLILLASNHQSAGSASKPMDEIDLRAYVGLLILAGVYRSRGEALASLWEPECGRAIFRATMSLKTFYRRSVMLRFDDRETRASRSATDKLAAFREFLFSHIDNLLSFLFQLLFSGRCSFKQYIPNKPAKYGLKLWVACDARTSYAWRVQPYMGKPTSGGREKNLGSRVVLDLVQGLEHRHVTCDNFFTSYPLATELLKHNNTLLGTIRSNKPELPPELTSVRGREVFSSRFAFTDVATLVSYVPRKNRNVLLLSTRHSTVEICHERKNKKPRIILDYNGTKGGVDNLDKLLATYSCRRMTKRWPMAMFHNVIDVSAYNAYVIWRETHPDWMPGKRNRRRLFLEQLGKDLIRPLILRRKGVPRTKDAYDLMVSMRGDSRIAADGKRKRCQICPRSKDAKTRTSCKGCGKYICGGCTVPLCPVCSERGDGDSDSDPAVTACGVKRSNL
;
A
#
# COMPACT_ATOMS: atom_id res chain seq x y z
N GLU A 1 59.33 41.54 -10.10
CA GLU A 1 58.90 40.60 -11.17
C GLU A 1 57.87 39.62 -10.57
N THR A 2 57.50 38.54 -11.28
CA THR A 2 56.81 37.32 -10.77
C THR A 2 55.49 37.55 -9.98
N SER A 3 54.32 37.55 -10.64
CA SER A 3 53.40 36.38 -10.77
C SER A 3 52.75 35.92 -9.44
N GLY A 4 51.44 35.87 -9.23
CA GLY A 4 50.31 35.55 -10.14
C GLY A 4 49.98 34.04 -10.07
N LEU A 5 48.73 33.55 -9.98
CA LEU A 5 47.38 34.16 -10.00
C LEU A 5 46.36 33.13 -9.38
N GLN A 6 45.05 33.45 -9.32
CA GLN A 6 43.91 32.57 -8.91
C GLN A 6 43.80 32.23 -7.39
N GLU A 7 42.63 32.16 -6.73
CA GLU A 7 41.24 32.42 -7.17
C GLU A 7 40.26 32.75 -5.99
N LEU A 8 39.03 33.17 -6.34
CA LEU A 8 37.78 33.19 -5.53
C LEU A 8 37.61 34.20 -4.36
N VAL A 9 37.04 35.36 -4.69
CA VAL A 9 36.35 36.32 -3.78
C VAL A 9 34.99 36.72 -4.45
N PRO A 10 33.90 37.04 -3.72
CA PRO A 10 32.52 36.73 -4.14
C PRO A 10 31.66 37.96 -4.48
N LEU A 11 30.32 37.81 -4.51
CA LEU A 11 29.20 38.75 -4.19
C LEU A 11 27.90 37.89 -4.18
N LEU A 12 26.93 38.03 -3.24
CA LEU A 12 25.83 39.04 -3.15
C LEU A 12 24.94 39.10 -4.42
N ASP A 13 23.61 39.20 -4.35
CA ASP A 13 22.75 39.80 -3.30
C ASP A 13 21.33 39.16 -3.21
N MET A 14 20.53 39.62 -2.22
CA MET A 14 19.09 39.42 -1.97
C MET A 14 18.61 38.03 -1.52
N GLY A 15 17.69 37.90 -0.55
CA GLY A 15 17.06 38.91 0.30
C GLY A 15 15.55 38.69 0.51
N LEU A 16 15.11 38.67 1.78
CA LEU A 16 13.72 38.87 2.23
C LEU A 16 12.59 38.03 1.58
N LYS A 17 12.16 36.98 2.30
CA LYS A 17 10.87 37.01 3.06
C LYS A 17 10.63 35.71 3.84
N HIS A 18 10.48 35.83 5.17
CA HIS A 18 10.19 34.71 6.07
C HIS A 18 9.04 35.06 7.03
N ARG A 19 7.79 35.04 6.55
CA ARG A 19 6.55 35.12 7.35
C ARG A 19 5.30 34.80 6.50
N ALA A 20 4.78 33.57 6.60
CA ALA A 20 3.44 33.18 6.13
C ALA A 20 3.04 31.78 6.66
N LEU A 21 3.14 31.56 7.99
CA LEU A 21 2.76 30.28 8.63
C LEU A 21 1.58 30.48 9.58
N HIS A 22 0.45 30.93 9.03
CA HIS A 22 -0.89 30.88 9.62
C HIS A 22 -1.91 31.13 8.49
N GLY A 23 -3.07 30.45 8.51
CA GLY A 23 -4.16 30.74 7.56
C GLY A 23 -4.42 29.71 6.45
N MET A 24 -4.48 28.40 6.76
CA MET A 24 -5.28 27.45 5.97
C MET A 24 -5.74 26.21 6.76
N LEU A 25 -6.28 26.45 7.95
CA LEU A 25 -7.33 25.60 8.52
C LEU A 25 -8.69 26.26 8.20
N ALA A 26 -9.75 25.46 8.13
CA ALA A 26 -11.10 25.85 7.69
C ALA A 26 -11.20 26.35 6.24
N ASN A 27 -11.41 25.40 5.32
CA ASN A 27 -12.43 25.57 4.28
C ASN A 27 -13.46 24.44 4.51
N PRO A 28 -14.71 24.73 4.94
CA PRO A 28 -15.72 23.71 5.21
C PRO A 28 -16.24 22.99 3.97
N ASP A 29 -16.17 23.62 2.79
CA ASP A 29 -17.02 23.30 1.64
C ASP A 29 -16.44 22.23 0.69
N VAL A 30 -15.40 21.52 1.12
CA VAL A 30 -14.97 20.28 0.46
C VAL A 30 -15.91 19.15 0.89
N ALA A 31 -17.08 19.12 0.26
CA ALA A 31 -18.10 18.10 0.44
C ALA A 31 -17.51 16.68 0.33
N PRO A 32 -18.13 15.70 0.99
CA PRO A 32 -17.63 13.70 0.40
C PRO A 32 -17.52 13.68 -1.13
N PHE A 33 -16.33 13.43 -1.67
CA PHE A 33 -16.28 12.76 -2.96
C PHE A 33 -16.78 11.34 -2.73
N GLU A 34 -17.96 11.08 -3.29
CA GLU A 34 -18.70 9.85 -3.14
C GLU A 34 -17.91 8.69 -3.73
N VAL A 35 -18.18 7.48 -3.24
CA VAL A 35 -17.90 6.28 -4.02
C VAL A 35 -18.97 6.29 -5.11
N ILE A 36 -18.61 6.70 -6.32
CA ILE A 36 -19.44 6.46 -7.50
C ILE A 36 -19.43 4.94 -7.69
N ASP A 37 -20.55 4.30 -7.38
CA ASP A 37 -20.76 2.91 -7.76
C ASP A 37 -20.68 2.81 -9.28
N LYS A 38 -19.65 2.09 -9.75
CA LYS A 38 -19.49 1.78 -11.17
C LYS A 38 -20.37 0.55 -11.46
N PRO A 39 -21.12 0.54 -12.58
CA PRO A 39 -21.94 -0.62 -12.96
C PRO A 39 -21.09 -1.87 -13.17
N ASP A 40 -21.73 -3.04 -13.10
CA ASP A 40 -21.06 -4.34 -12.99
C ASP A 40 -20.18 -4.75 -14.19
N GLU A 41 -20.27 -4.06 -15.33
CA GLU A 41 -19.35 -4.23 -16.48
C GLU A 41 -17.85 -4.10 -16.12
N VAL A 42 -17.53 -3.45 -15.00
CA VAL A 42 -16.14 -3.11 -14.62
C VAL A 42 -15.41 -4.27 -13.92
N GLN A 43 -16.08 -5.39 -13.66
CA GLN A 43 -15.54 -6.50 -12.87
C GLN A 43 -14.30 -7.25 -13.47
N ASN A 44 -14.00 -7.09 -14.77
CA ASN A 44 -12.97 -7.89 -15.48
C ASN A 44 -11.67 -7.14 -15.89
N TRP A 45 -11.36 -5.96 -15.34
CA TRP A 45 -10.32 -5.07 -15.88
C TRP A 45 -9.05 -4.93 -15.00
N VAL A 46 -7.86 -5.06 -15.60
CA VAL A 46 -6.55 -4.97 -14.92
C VAL A 46 -5.63 -3.98 -15.66
N LEU A 47 -4.84 -3.15 -14.97
CA LEU A 47 -4.16 -1.96 -15.55
C LEU A 47 -2.64 -1.85 -15.28
N ILE A 48 -1.93 -1.13 -16.17
CA ILE A 48 -0.58 -0.55 -15.97
C ILE A 48 -0.50 0.98 -16.33
N ASP A 49 -0.26 1.87 -15.32
CA ASP A 49 0.18 3.33 -15.27
C ASP A 49 0.29 4.08 -16.64
N HIS A 50 -0.39 5.20 -17.04
CA HIS A 50 -0.89 6.47 -16.40
C HIS A 50 -1.80 7.27 -17.43
N LEU A 51 -2.38 8.51 -17.33
CA LEU A 51 -2.92 9.46 -16.31
C LEU A 51 -3.84 10.55 -17.03
N MET A 52 -4.33 11.61 -16.35
CA MET A 52 -5.01 12.88 -16.81
C MET A 52 -6.50 12.92 -17.29
N VAL A 53 -7.10 14.14 -17.30
CA VAL A 53 -8.55 14.48 -17.09
C VAL A 53 -9.11 15.57 -18.08
N ILE A 54 -10.42 15.88 -18.05
CA ILE A 54 -11.27 16.58 -19.06
C ILE A 54 -12.14 17.69 -18.42
N HIS A 55 -12.69 18.68 -19.18
CA HIS A 55 -14.01 19.30 -18.88
C HIS A 55 -14.77 19.87 -20.12
N LYS A 56 -16.01 20.33 -19.88
CA LYS A 56 -17.18 20.73 -20.73
C LYS A 56 -16.99 21.91 -21.73
N VAL A 57 -17.93 22.29 -22.62
CA VAL A 57 -18.92 21.60 -23.52
C VAL A 57 -19.72 22.64 -24.37
N ARG A 58 -19.78 22.51 -25.72
CA ARG A 58 -20.69 23.16 -26.74
C ARG A 58 -20.20 22.78 -28.16
N GLU A 59 -20.95 22.81 -29.27
CA GLU A 59 -22.42 22.70 -29.53
C GLU A 59 -22.69 22.39 -31.03
N CYS A 60 -23.60 21.45 -31.37
CA CYS A 60 -24.07 21.09 -32.75
C CYS A 60 -22.95 20.70 -33.77
N ASP A 61 -23.17 20.14 -34.97
CA ASP A 61 -24.24 19.25 -35.48
C ASP A 61 -23.60 18.16 -36.40
N TYR A 62 -24.37 17.56 -37.33
CA TYR A 62 -23.95 16.51 -38.29
C TYR A 62 -23.56 17.07 -39.68
N MET A 63 -22.59 16.44 -40.35
CA MET A 63 -22.71 15.92 -41.73
C MET A 63 -21.43 15.17 -42.18
N GLU A 64 -21.62 14.30 -43.19
CA GLU A 64 -20.66 13.71 -44.15
C GLU A 64 -19.41 12.93 -43.68
N SER A 65 -18.97 12.03 -44.57
CA SER A 65 -17.88 11.07 -44.39
C SER A 65 -16.89 11.16 -45.55
N ASP A 66 -15.62 11.44 -45.29
CA ASP A 66 -14.61 11.39 -46.35
C ASP A 66 -14.50 9.97 -46.94
N VAL A 67 -14.30 9.87 -48.25
CA VAL A 67 -14.01 8.59 -48.92
C VAL A 67 -12.57 8.17 -48.61
N TYR A 68 -12.42 7.08 -47.86
CA TYR A 68 -11.14 6.42 -47.57
C TYR A 68 -11.00 5.15 -48.41
N PRO A 69 -9.78 4.68 -48.72
CA PRO A 69 -9.59 3.35 -49.28
C PRO A 69 -10.10 2.28 -48.31
N ASP A 70 -10.67 1.19 -48.83
CA ASP A 70 -11.27 0.12 -48.01
C ASP A 70 -10.27 -0.58 -47.08
N THR A 71 -8.98 -0.48 -47.40
CA THR A 71 -7.87 -1.05 -46.63
C THR A 71 -6.67 -0.11 -46.52
N PHE A 72 -5.87 -0.33 -45.47
CA PHE A 72 -4.63 0.40 -45.18
C PHE A 72 -3.50 -0.56 -44.82
N SER A 73 -2.31 -0.38 -45.38
CA SER A 73 -1.13 -1.15 -45.01
C SER A 73 -0.39 -0.52 -43.82
N SER A 74 0.10 -1.36 -42.89
CA SER A 74 1.02 -0.93 -41.84
C SER A 74 2.35 -0.40 -42.41
N LYS A 75 3.09 0.39 -41.62
CA LYS A 75 4.38 0.99 -42.03
C LYS A 75 5.50 -0.03 -42.32
N ASN A 76 5.32 -1.29 -41.93
CA ASN A 76 6.19 -2.42 -42.29
C ASN A 76 5.57 -3.35 -43.36
N GLY A 77 4.35 -3.10 -43.84
CA GLY A 77 3.65 -3.94 -44.83
C GLY A 77 3.15 -5.29 -44.31
N GLU A 78 3.45 -5.65 -43.05
CA GLU A 78 3.08 -6.95 -42.46
C GLU A 78 1.60 -7.08 -42.06
N ILE A 79 0.87 -5.96 -41.92
CA ILE A 79 -0.52 -5.95 -41.44
C ILE A 79 -1.38 -5.11 -42.39
N VAL A 80 -2.39 -5.75 -42.97
CA VAL A 80 -3.49 -5.06 -43.68
C VAL A 80 -4.60 -4.78 -42.69
N TRP A 81 -5.07 -3.55 -42.65
CA TRP A 81 -6.22 -3.10 -41.87
C TRP A 81 -7.39 -2.77 -42.81
N SER A 82 -8.64 -2.98 -42.40
CA SER A 82 -9.86 -2.63 -43.16
C SER A 82 -10.64 -1.48 -42.52
N ILE A 83 -11.48 -0.79 -43.31
CA ILE A 83 -12.56 0.06 -42.76
C ILE A 83 -13.75 -0.76 -42.24
N ALA A 84 -13.95 -1.96 -42.80
CA ALA A 84 -15.03 -2.86 -42.41
C ALA A 84 -14.88 -3.34 -40.95
N GLU A 85 -15.96 -3.29 -40.19
CA GLU A 85 -16.03 -3.70 -38.78
C GLU A 85 -15.75 -5.19 -38.59
N ARG A 86 -15.28 -5.57 -37.40
CA ARG A 86 -14.99 -6.97 -37.11
C ARG A 86 -16.26 -7.71 -36.68
N ASN A 87 -16.61 -8.74 -37.44
CA ASN A 87 -17.72 -9.66 -37.16
C ASN A 87 -17.70 -10.19 -35.71
N GLU A 88 -18.75 -9.87 -34.94
CA GLU A 88 -18.81 -10.02 -33.48
C GLU A 88 -18.72 -11.48 -32.99
N LEU A 89 -19.04 -12.45 -33.85
CA LEU A 89 -18.98 -13.89 -33.56
C LEU A 89 -17.56 -14.37 -33.16
N ARG A 90 -16.51 -13.59 -33.44
CA ARG A 90 -15.14 -13.83 -32.92
C ARG A 90 -14.80 -13.01 -31.66
N CYS A 91 -15.53 -11.95 -31.36
CA CYS A 91 -15.36 -11.17 -30.12
C CYS A 91 -16.02 -11.88 -28.93
N LEU A 92 -17.24 -12.40 -29.15
CA LEU A 92 -18.09 -12.99 -28.11
C LEU A 92 -17.76 -14.47 -27.85
N ARG A 93 -16.51 -14.74 -27.45
CA ARG A 93 -16.31 -15.75 -26.41
C ARG A 93 -16.79 -15.13 -25.10
N SER A 94 -18.09 -15.26 -24.85
CA SER A 94 -18.70 -14.96 -23.55
C SER A 94 -17.84 -15.62 -22.47
N SER A 95 -17.13 -14.81 -21.71
CA SER A 95 -16.19 -15.35 -20.72
C SER A 95 -16.97 -16.16 -19.71
N PRO A 96 -16.51 -17.37 -19.33
CA PRO A 96 -17.07 -18.09 -18.19
C PRO A 96 -17.17 -17.12 -17.01
N HIS A 97 -18.25 -17.18 -16.24
CA HIS A 97 -18.51 -16.20 -15.18
C HIS A 97 -17.56 -16.42 -14.00
N GLN A 98 -16.28 -16.05 -14.20
CA GLN A 98 -15.24 -16.20 -13.21
C GLN A 98 -15.60 -15.35 -11.99
N PRO A 99 -15.51 -15.89 -10.77
CA PRO A 99 -15.73 -15.10 -9.57
C PRO A 99 -14.74 -13.93 -9.51
N VAL A 100 -15.19 -12.83 -8.90
CA VAL A 100 -14.42 -11.61 -8.70
C VAL A 100 -14.46 -11.16 -7.25
N GLY A 101 -13.47 -10.36 -6.86
CA GLY A 101 -13.20 -10.06 -5.46
C GLY A 101 -12.49 -11.23 -4.77
N PRO A 102 -12.57 -11.34 -3.43
CA PRO A 102 -11.79 -12.31 -2.66
C PRO A 102 -12.17 -13.78 -2.96
N THR A 103 -11.15 -14.64 -3.05
CA THR A 103 -11.27 -16.10 -3.11
C THR A 103 -11.90 -16.67 -1.83
N LEU A 104 -12.31 -17.94 -1.83
CA LEU A 104 -12.84 -18.60 -0.63
C LEU A 104 -11.83 -18.58 0.53
N GLU A 105 -10.58 -18.98 0.25
CA GLU A 105 -9.46 -18.90 1.20
C GLU A 105 -9.25 -17.49 1.77
N ALA A 106 -9.33 -16.45 0.93
CA ALA A 106 -9.20 -15.07 1.38
C ALA A 106 -10.39 -14.62 2.25
N ARG A 107 -11.60 -15.15 2.02
CA ARG A 107 -12.78 -14.91 2.88
C ARG A 107 -12.64 -15.61 4.23
N GLU A 108 -12.28 -16.88 4.22
CA GLU A 108 -12.11 -17.71 5.42
C GLU A 108 -10.91 -17.28 6.27
N GLY A 109 -9.84 -16.76 5.64
CA GLY A 109 -8.67 -16.23 6.33
C GLY A 109 -8.89 -14.82 6.92
N ALA A 110 -9.72 -13.98 6.30
CA ALA A 110 -9.97 -12.59 6.72
C ALA A 110 -11.03 -12.44 7.84
N ARG A 111 -10.99 -13.32 8.85
CA ARG A 111 -11.85 -13.34 10.04
C ARG A 111 -11.78 -12.06 10.88
N ASP A 112 -10.61 -11.42 10.92
CA ASP A 112 -10.39 -10.15 11.59
C ASP A 112 -9.39 -9.26 10.81
N ILE A 113 -9.23 -8.01 11.25
CA ILE A 113 -8.36 -7.02 10.59
C ILE A 113 -6.89 -7.45 10.59
N LEU A 114 -6.40 -8.09 11.66
CA LEU A 114 -5.05 -8.64 11.72
C LEU A 114 -4.91 -9.88 10.82
N SER A 115 -5.87 -10.81 10.87
CA SER A 115 -5.81 -12.03 10.04
C SER A 115 -5.87 -11.71 8.54
N SER A 116 -6.64 -10.70 8.13
CA SER A 116 -6.67 -10.21 6.75
C SER A 116 -5.31 -9.65 6.26
N PHE A 117 -4.45 -9.19 7.17
CA PHE A 117 -3.07 -8.79 6.86
C PHE A 117 -2.09 -9.96 6.91
N LEU A 118 -2.33 -10.97 7.76
CA LEU A 118 -1.49 -12.17 7.86
C LEU A 118 -1.68 -13.15 6.68
N LEU A 119 -2.74 -13.01 5.88
CA LEU A 119 -2.83 -13.58 4.52
C LEU A 119 -1.62 -13.22 3.64
N PHE A 120 -1.02 -12.05 3.89
CA PHE A 120 0.06 -11.47 3.10
C PHE A 120 1.39 -11.46 3.84
N PHE A 121 1.35 -11.15 5.13
CA PHE A 121 2.49 -11.24 6.03
C PHE A 121 2.53 -12.64 6.67
N THR A 122 2.62 -13.67 5.82
CA THR A 122 2.45 -15.08 6.20
C THR A 122 3.59 -15.57 7.12
N SER A 123 3.35 -16.66 7.85
CA SER A 123 4.34 -17.26 8.75
C SER A 123 5.65 -17.64 8.04
N ASN A 124 5.63 -17.93 6.74
CA ASN A 124 6.84 -18.18 5.95
C ASN A 124 7.63 -16.88 5.68
N VAL A 125 6.94 -15.82 5.28
CA VAL A 125 7.49 -14.46 5.08
C VAL A 125 8.10 -13.93 6.38
N GLU A 126 7.43 -14.16 7.52
CA GLU A 126 7.97 -13.85 8.85
C GLU A 126 9.20 -14.69 9.21
N ARG A 127 9.14 -16.01 9.03
CA ARG A 127 10.25 -16.94 9.30
C ARG A 127 11.51 -16.54 8.52
N LEU A 128 11.40 -16.18 7.24
CA LEU A 128 12.52 -15.75 6.41
C LEU A 128 13.15 -14.44 6.92
N ILE A 129 12.34 -13.45 7.30
CA ILE A 129 12.85 -12.22 7.95
C ILE A 129 13.57 -12.57 9.26
N LEU A 130 12.95 -13.39 10.11
CA LEU A 130 13.45 -13.72 11.44
C LEU A 130 14.77 -14.47 11.37
N LEU A 131 14.89 -15.51 10.54
CA LEU A 131 16.13 -16.26 10.33
C LEU A 131 17.26 -15.35 9.85
N ALA A 132 17.07 -14.61 8.74
CA ALA A 132 18.10 -13.75 8.17
C ALA A 132 18.51 -12.61 9.13
N SER A 133 17.56 -12.04 9.87
CA SER A 133 17.80 -10.93 10.80
C SER A 133 18.46 -11.39 12.10
N ASN A 134 18.11 -12.58 12.60
CA ASN A 134 18.73 -13.16 13.79
C ASN A 134 20.14 -13.68 13.50
N HIS A 135 20.36 -14.33 12.35
CA HIS A 135 21.70 -14.79 11.94
C HIS A 135 22.69 -13.62 11.84
N GLN A 136 22.27 -12.50 11.24
CA GLN A 136 23.06 -11.25 11.21
C GLN A 136 23.33 -10.65 12.62
N SER A 137 22.69 -11.13 13.68
CA SER A 137 22.93 -10.70 15.07
C SER A 137 23.53 -11.78 15.97
N ALA A 138 23.89 -12.95 15.41
CA ALA A 138 24.67 -13.97 16.10
C ALA A 138 25.97 -13.37 16.67
N GLY A 139 26.41 -13.85 17.83
CA GLY A 139 27.54 -13.27 18.58
C GLY A 139 27.27 -11.91 19.23
N SER A 140 26.14 -11.24 18.97
CA SER A 140 25.78 -10.00 19.68
C SER A 140 24.98 -10.29 20.94
N ALA A 141 25.19 -9.50 22.00
CA ALA A 141 24.38 -9.51 23.23
C ALA A 141 22.98 -8.87 22.99
N SER A 142 22.22 -9.43 22.05
CA SER A 142 20.80 -9.14 21.85
C SER A 142 19.99 -10.35 22.27
N LYS A 143 18.79 -10.14 22.81
CA LYS A 143 17.74 -11.14 22.59
C LYS A 143 17.51 -11.24 21.07
N PRO A 144 17.42 -12.44 20.48
CA PRO A 144 16.84 -12.63 19.16
C PRO A 144 15.50 -11.90 18.99
N MET A 145 15.14 -11.63 17.76
CA MET A 145 13.80 -11.20 17.37
C MET A 145 12.90 -12.43 17.22
N ASP A 146 11.65 -12.31 17.63
CA ASP A 146 10.58 -13.29 17.42
C ASP A 146 9.41 -12.61 16.70
N GLU A 147 8.37 -13.38 16.36
CA GLU A 147 7.21 -12.95 15.58
C GLU A 147 6.51 -11.75 16.25
N ILE A 148 6.41 -11.77 17.59
CA ILE A 148 5.81 -10.69 18.37
C ILE A 148 6.64 -9.40 18.29
N ASP A 149 7.98 -9.50 18.36
CA ASP A 149 8.86 -8.34 18.19
C ASP A 149 8.85 -7.80 16.76
N LEU A 150 8.75 -8.67 15.74
CA LEU A 150 8.66 -8.28 14.32
C LEU A 150 7.31 -7.62 14.01
N ARG A 151 6.19 -8.26 14.41
CA ARG A 151 4.83 -7.70 14.25
C ARG A 151 4.71 -6.35 14.94
N ALA A 152 5.22 -6.20 16.17
CA ALA A 152 5.19 -4.91 16.86
C ALA A 152 6.06 -3.84 16.18
N TYR A 153 7.17 -4.22 15.54
CA TYR A 153 7.96 -3.29 14.71
C TYR A 153 7.16 -2.82 13.48
N VAL A 154 6.48 -3.74 12.79
CA VAL A 154 5.60 -3.44 11.64
C VAL A 154 4.37 -2.61 12.06
N GLY A 155 3.75 -2.92 13.19
CA GLY A 155 2.61 -2.17 13.74
C GLY A 155 2.97 -0.71 14.04
N LEU A 156 4.13 -0.44 14.64
CA LEU A 156 4.62 0.93 14.85
C LEU A 156 4.95 1.66 13.54
N LEU A 157 5.40 0.95 12.50
CA LEU A 157 5.58 1.52 11.16
C LEU A 157 4.22 1.91 10.54
N ILE A 158 3.21 1.04 10.61
CA ILE A 158 1.85 1.30 10.11
C ILE A 158 1.23 2.49 10.86
N LEU A 159 1.31 2.52 12.20
CA LEU A 159 0.83 3.65 13.01
C LEU A 159 1.54 4.96 12.65
N ALA A 160 2.85 4.94 12.42
CA ALA A 160 3.57 6.11 11.93
C ALA A 160 3.09 6.62 10.55
N GLY A 161 2.63 5.70 9.69
CA GLY A 161 1.94 6.01 8.44
C GLY A 161 0.55 6.63 8.64
N VAL A 162 -0.25 6.09 9.56
CA VAL A 162 -1.57 6.63 9.97
C VAL A 162 -1.45 8.07 10.48
N TYR A 163 -0.44 8.36 11.31
CA TYR A 163 -0.15 9.71 11.81
C TYR A 163 0.48 10.65 10.76
N ARG A 164 0.65 10.19 9.51
CA ARG A 164 1.31 10.89 8.38
C ARG A 164 2.74 11.34 8.67
N SER A 165 3.38 10.78 9.69
CA SER A 165 4.73 11.12 10.19
C SER A 165 5.88 10.71 9.24
N ARG A 166 5.64 10.57 7.92
CA ARG A 166 6.62 10.06 6.94
C ARG A 166 7.88 10.93 6.82
N GLY A 167 7.74 12.24 7.05
CA GLY A 167 8.85 13.22 7.10
C GLY A 167 9.24 13.68 8.50
N GLU A 168 8.59 13.17 9.55
CA GLU A 168 8.90 13.50 10.94
C GLU A 168 10.19 12.79 11.39
N ALA A 169 11.01 13.45 12.21
CA ALA A 169 12.20 12.83 12.77
C ALA A 169 11.80 11.64 13.66
N LEU A 170 12.48 10.50 13.51
CA LEU A 170 12.07 9.27 14.20
C LEU A 170 12.08 9.40 15.73
N ALA A 171 13.01 10.18 16.27
CA ALA A 171 13.09 10.46 17.70
C ALA A 171 11.85 11.20 18.25
N SER A 172 11.27 12.12 17.48
CA SER A 172 10.08 12.91 17.87
C SER A 172 8.88 12.03 18.21
N LEU A 173 8.70 10.89 17.53
CA LEU A 173 7.62 9.94 17.85
C LEU A 173 7.72 9.36 19.27
N TRP A 174 8.94 9.28 19.82
CA TRP A 174 9.22 8.79 21.18
C TRP A 174 9.43 9.90 22.21
N GLU A 175 9.51 11.17 21.80
CA GLU A 175 9.76 12.32 22.67
C GLU A 175 8.61 12.49 23.70
N PRO A 176 8.89 12.49 25.03
CA PRO A 176 7.89 12.59 26.09
C PRO A 176 6.67 13.51 25.86
N GLU A 177 6.86 14.75 25.42
CA GLU A 177 5.83 15.79 25.45
C GLU A 177 5.01 15.89 24.15
N CYS A 178 5.69 16.00 23.01
CA CYS A 178 5.08 16.15 21.67
C CYS A 178 5.02 14.84 20.87
N GLY A 179 5.70 13.80 21.35
CA GLY A 179 5.64 12.45 20.78
C GLY A 179 4.35 11.71 21.11
N ARG A 180 4.34 10.39 20.87
CA ARG A 180 3.11 9.60 20.87
C ARG A 180 3.24 8.40 21.81
N ALA A 181 2.48 8.42 22.91
CA ALA A 181 2.45 7.42 23.98
C ALA A 181 2.60 5.96 23.52
N ILE A 182 1.89 5.60 22.44
CA ILE A 182 1.82 4.25 21.85
C ILE A 182 3.19 3.69 21.42
N PHE A 183 4.12 4.55 20.98
CA PHE A 183 5.47 4.15 20.61
C PHE A 183 6.30 3.79 21.85
N ARG A 184 6.26 4.63 22.89
CA ARG A 184 6.92 4.39 24.19
C ARG A 184 6.35 3.19 24.94
N ALA A 185 5.03 3.02 24.91
CA ALA A 185 4.33 1.89 25.53
C ALA A 185 4.77 0.55 24.91
N THR A 186 4.93 0.53 23.57
CA THR A 186 5.37 -0.65 22.82
C THR A 186 6.85 -0.98 23.08
N MET A 187 7.77 -0.12 22.64
CA MET A 187 9.21 -0.38 22.72
C MET A 187 10.04 0.90 22.90
N SER A 188 11.30 0.79 23.34
CA SER A 188 12.16 1.99 23.43
C SER A 188 12.64 2.41 22.03
N LEU A 189 12.95 3.70 21.85
CA LEU A 189 13.58 4.22 20.64
C LEU A 189 14.88 3.45 20.29
N LYS A 190 15.68 3.10 21.31
CA LYS A 190 16.89 2.26 21.18
C LYS A 190 16.57 0.84 20.67
N THR A 191 15.46 0.25 21.13
CA THR A 191 14.95 -1.05 20.64
C THR A 191 14.54 -0.95 19.18
N PHE A 192 13.75 0.07 18.82
CA PHE A 192 13.25 0.26 17.46
C PHE A 192 14.41 0.48 16.48
N TYR A 193 15.37 1.36 16.80
CA TYR A 193 16.59 1.51 16.01
C TYR A 193 17.37 0.19 15.87
N ARG A 194 17.53 -0.60 16.95
CA ARG A 194 18.24 -1.88 16.89
C ARG A 194 17.56 -2.85 15.91
N ARG A 195 16.23 -3.00 15.99
CA ARG A 195 15.46 -3.83 15.02
C ARG A 195 15.54 -3.26 13.59
N SER A 196 15.41 -1.94 13.39
CA SER A 196 15.60 -1.28 12.08
C SER A 196 16.97 -1.53 11.44
N VAL A 197 18.03 -1.67 12.24
CA VAL A 197 19.40 -1.94 11.75
C VAL A 197 19.64 -3.44 11.53
N MET A 198 19.08 -4.30 12.38
CA MET A 198 19.21 -5.76 12.29
C MET A 198 18.55 -6.34 11.04
N LEU A 199 17.36 -5.86 10.64
CA LEU A 199 16.53 -6.46 9.59
C LEU A 199 17.29 -6.83 8.28
N ARG A 200 17.14 -8.09 7.86
CA ARG A 200 17.63 -8.71 6.60
C ARG A 200 16.51 -9.55 5.96
N PHE A 201 16.70 -9.92 4.69
CA PHE A 201 15.67 -10.54 3.84
C PHE A 201 16.24 -11.68 2.97
N ASP A 202 17.46 -12.10 3.25
CA ASP A 202 18.22 -13.13 2.54
C ASP A 202 19.46 -13.52 3.40
N ASP A 203 20.01 -14.70 3.16
CA ASP A 203 21.29 -15.08 3.76
C ASP A 203 22.43 -14.13 3.33
N ARG A 204 23.37 -13.85 4.23
CA ARG A 204 24.52 -12.98 3.96
C ARG A 204 25.69 -13.68 3.27
N GLU A 205 25.88 -14.97 3.50
CA GLU A 205 27.10 -15.68 3.10
C GLU A 205 27.07 -16.00 1.60
N THR A 206 25.96 -16.57 1.13
CA THR A 206 25.66 -16.80 -0.29
C THR A 206 25.47 -15.51 -1.11
N ARG A 207 25.17 -14.36 -0.47
CA ARG A 207 24.78 -13.12 -1.17
C ARG A 207 25.82 -12.65 -2.17
N ALA A 208 27.11 -12.79 -1.86
CA ALA A 208 28.18 -12.35 -2.75
C ALA A 208 28.09 -13.04 -4.11
N SER A 209 28.01 -14.38 -4.12
CA SER A 209 27.82 -15.19 -5.34
C SER A 209 26.52 -14.84 -6.05
N ARG A 210 25.37 -14.85 -5.34
CA ARG A 210 24.05 -14.53 -5.91
C ARG A 210 24.01 -13.13 -6.55
N SER A 211 24.74 -12.16 -5.99
CA SER A 211 24.77 -10.77 -6.49
C SER A 211 25.53 -10.55 -7.80
N ALA A 212 26.33 -11.51 -8.26
CA ALA A 212 27.01 -11.44 -9.55
C ALA A 212 26.01 -11.54 -10.73
N THR A 213 24.97 -12.36 -10.58
CA THR A 213 23.93 -12.55 -11.60
C THR A 213 22.63 -11.81 -11.28
N ASP A 214 22.18 -11.81 -10.02
CA ASP A 214 20.96 -11.12 -9.59
C ASP A 214 21.20 -9.89 -8.73
N LYS A 215 20.87 -8.71 -9.27
CA LYS A 215 20.94 -7.43 -8.54
C LYS A 215 19.95 -7.36 -7.36
N LEU A 216 18.91 -8.18 -7.35
CA LEU A 216 17.94 -8.28 -6.25
C LEU A 216 18.31 -9.29 -5.16
N ALA A 217 19.46 -9.98 -5.23
CA ALA A 217 19.86 -11.04 -4.30
C ALA A 217 19.63 -10.70 -2.81
N ALA A 218 19.88 -9.44 -2.41
CA ALA A 218 19.65 -8.93 -1.05
C ALA A 218 18.16 -8.83 -0.59
N PHE A 219 17.24 -9.36 -1.40
CA PHE A 219 15.80 -9.36 -1.19
C PHE A 219 15.06 -10.48 -1.97
N ARG A 220 15.76 -11.30 -2.75
CA ARG A 220 15.15 -12.15 -3.80
C ARG A 220 14.32 -13.31 -3.25
N GLU A 221 14.86 -14.06 -2.29
CA GLU A 221 14.12 -15.16 -1.64
C GLU A 221 12.84 -14.64 -0.96
N PHE A 222 12.97 -13.54 -0.20
CA PHE A 222 11.84 -12.85 0.41
C PHE A 222 10.79 -12.40 -0.63
N LEU A 223 11.23 -11.82 -1.75
CA LEU A 223 10.37 -11.40 -2.85
C LEU A 223 9.55 -12.58 -3.40
N PHE A 224 10.20 -13.71 -3.73
CA PHE A 224 9.50 -14.90 -4.25
C PHE A 224 8.53 -15.50 -3.22
N SER A 225 8.96 -15.67 -1.96
CA SER A 225 8.13 -16.25 -0.89
C SER A 225 6.81 -15.51 -0.62
N HIS A 226 6.71 -14.26 -1.08
CA HIS A 226 5.56 -13.38 -0.96
C HIS A 226 4.81 -13.19 -2.30
N ILE A 227 5.45 -13.50 -3.44
CA ILE A 227 4.78 -13.61 -4.76
C ILE A 227 3.95 -14.89 -4.83
N ASP A 228 4.47 -16.00 -4.32
CA ASP A 228 3.77 -17.30 -4.26
C ASP A 228 2.53 -17.23 -3.34
N ASN A 229 2.47 -16.22 -2.46
CA ASN A 229 1.35 -15.92 -1.56
C ASN A 229 0.59 -14.64 -1.99
N LEU A 230 0.18 -14.59 -3.26
CA LEU A 230 -0.82 -13.65 -3.82
C LEU A 230 -0.50 -12.15 -3.72
N LEU A 231 0.76 -11.71 -3.85
CA LEU A 231 1.09 -10.28 -3.73
C LEU A 231 2.16 -9.63 -4.64
N SER A 232 2.19 -8.30 -4.52
CA SER A 232 2.89 -7.32 -5.36
C SER A 232 3.48 -6.14 -4.56
N PHE A 233 4.44 -5.42 -5.14
CA PHE A 233 5.18 -4.29 -4.53
C PHE A 233 5.17 -3.03 -5.44
N LEU A 234 4.72 -1.88 -4.94
CA LEU A 234 4.23 -0.79 -5.78
C LEU A 234 5.07 0.50 -5.83
N PHE A 235 5.16 1.06 -7.05
CA PHE A 235 5.68 2.39 -7.40
C PHE A 235 7.18 2.65 -7.33
N GLN A 236 7.53 3.85 -7.84
CA GLN A 236 8.88 4.37 -7.79
C GLN A 236 9.28 4.70 -6.35
N LEU A 237 9.97 3.76 -5.70
CA LEU A 237 10.40 3.92 -4.31
C LEU A 237 11.50 4.97 -4.22
N LEU A 238 11.11 6.17 -3.80
CA LEU A 238 12.01 7.27 -3.42
C LEU A 238 13.18 6.75 -2.59
N PHE A 239 14.37 6.71 -3.19
CA PHE A 239 15.55 6.13 -2.56
C PHE A 239 16.81 6.86 -3.02
N SER A 240 17.33 7.73 -2.14
CA SER A 240 18.52 8.54 -2.46
C SER A 240 19.83 7.77 -2.35
N GLY A 241 19.84 6.62 -1.67
CA GLY A 241 21.05 5.82 -1.40
C GLY A 241 21.70 5.17 -2.63
N ARG A 242 22.77 4.39 -2.39
CA ARG A 242 23.47 3.62 -3.43
C ARG A 242 22.67 2.35 -3.77
N CYS A 243 22.38 2.14 -5.05
CA CYS A 243 21.71 0.97 -5.62
C CYS A 243 21.99 0.95 -7.13
N SER A 244 22.39 -0.20 -7.67
CA SER A 244 22.83 -0.38 -9.07
C SER A 244 21.71 -0.34 -10.12
N PHE A 245 20.45 -0.30 -9.68
CA PHE A 245 19.26 -0.23 -10.54
C PHE A 245 18.33 0.95 -10.21
N LYS A 246 18.80 1.92 -9.40
CA LYS A 246 18.09 3.19 -9.16
C LYS A 246 17.88 3.94 -10.48
N GLN A 247 16.64 4.32 -10.76
CA GLN A 247 16.23 5.03 -11.95
C GLN A 247 16.05 6.54 -11.70
N TYR A 248 16.28 7.32 -12.75
CA TYR A 248 15.85 8.72 -12.85
C TYR A 248 14.59 8.79 -13.73
N ILE A 249 13.52 9.42 -13.24
CA ILE A 249 12.26 9.61 -13.96
C ILE A 249 11.90 11.11 -13.87
N PRO A 250 12.17 11.92 -14.92
CA PRO A 250 12.05 13.37 -14.85
C PRO A 250 10.67 13.89 -14.45
N ASN A 251 9.62 13.19 -14.88
CA ASN A 251 8.22 13.62 -14.82
C ASN A 251 7.47 13.15 -13.57
N LYS A 252 8.09 12.35 -12.68
CA LYS A 252 7.52 12.02 -11.36
C LYS A 252 8.04 13.05 -10.34
N PRO A 253 7.23 13.46 -9.32
CA PRO A 253 7.71 14.30 -8.22
C PRO A 253 8.93 13.68 -7.51
N ALA A 254 8.94 12.34 -7.49
CA ALA A 254 9.99 11.48 -6.98
C ALA A 254 11.09 11.20 -8.02
N LYS A 255 11.87 12.21 -8.45
CA LYS A 255 12.78 12.06 -9.60
C LYS A 255 13.76 10.87 -9.53
N TYR A 256 14.23 10.46 -8.34
CA TYR A 256 15.13 9.30 -8.17
C TYR A 256 14.53 8.21 -7.27
N GLY A 257 14.55 6.95 -7.73
CA GLY A 257 14.05 5.82 -6.94
C GLY A 257 14.19 4.45 -7.61
N LEU A 258 13.76 3.39 -6.93
CA LEU A 258 13.65 2.04 -7.49
C LEU A 258 12.35 1.97 -8.31
N LYS A 259 12.40 1.65 -9.61
CA LYS A 259 11.18 1.54 -10.44
C LYS A 259 10.57 0.14 -10.30
N LEU A 260 9.27 0.06 -10.03
CA LEU A 260 8.48 -1.16 -9.99
C LEU A 260 7.40 -1.10 -11.09
N TRP A 261 7.19 -2.18 -11.83
CA TRP A 261 6.05 -2.38 -12.73
C TRP A 261 4.97 -3.21 -12.04
N VAL A 262 3.70 -2.95 -12.33
CA VAL A 262 2.57 -3.47 -11.56
C VAL A 262 1.38 -3.72 -12.48
N ALA A 263 0.66 -4.81 -12.23
CA ALA A 263 -0.75 -4.98 -12.62
C ALA A 263 -1.65 -4.82 -11.37
N CYS A 264 -2.75 -4.08 -11.49
CA CYS A 264 -3.78 -3.98 -10.44
C CYS A 264 -5.20 -3.98 -11.03
N ASP A 265 -6.20 -4.38 -10.24
CA ASP A 265 -7.62 -4.23 -10.59
C ASP A 265 -7.99 -2.75 -10.80
N ALA A 266 -8.68 -2.44 -11.89
CA ALA A 266 -9.12 -1.10 -12.25
C ALA A 266 -10.29 -0.55 -11.41
N ARG A 267 -11.05 -1.41 -10.70
CA ARG A 267 -12.16 -1.01 -9.82
C ARG A 267 -11.66 -0.66 -8.41
N THR A 268 -11.06 -1.63 -7.73
CA THR A 268 -10.67 -1.54 -6.31
C THR A 268 -9.25 -1.04 -6.09
N SER A 269 -8.41 -1.00 -7.14
CA SER A 269 -6.95 -0.84 -7.02
C SER A 269 -6.26 -1.97 -6.23
N TYR A 270 -6.85 -3.18 -6.14
CA TYR A 270 -6.17 -4.35 -5.57
C TYR A 270 -4.91 -4.68 -6.38
N ALA A 271 -3.77 -4.77 -5.71
CA ALA A 271 -2.50 -5.10 -6.33
C ALA A 271 -2.47 -6.60 -6.70
N TRP A 272 -2.37 -6.92 -8.00
CA TRP A 272 -2.28 -8.32 -8.45
C TRP A 272 -0.84 -8.80 -8.39
N ARG A 273 0.00 -8.35 -9.33
CA ARG A 273 1.38 -8.82 -9.50
C ARG A 273 2.31 -7.68 -9.85
N VAL A 274 3.60 -7.84 -9.52
CA VAL A 274 4.66 -6.85 -9.70
C VAL A 274 5.95 -7.46 -10.20
N GLN A 275 6.71 -6.64 -10.93
CA GLN A 275 8.09 -6.92 -11.28
C GLN A 275 8.99 -5.68 -11.04
N PRO A 276 10.05 -5.77 -10.21
CA PRO A 276 11.02 -4.68 -10.07
C PRO A 276 11.90 -4.51 -11.31
N TYR A 277 12.13 -3.27 -11.75
CA TYR A 277 13.00 -2.98 -12.89
C TYR A 277 14.48 -2.89 -12.47
N MET A 278 15.29 -3.85 -12.91
CA MET A 278 16.70 -3.99 -12.55
C MET A 278 17.68 -3.21 -13.48
N GLY A 279 17.18 -2.33 -14.35
CA GLY A 279 17.98 -1.67 -15.38
C GLY A 279 18.37 -2.62 -16.52
N LYS A 280 19.54 -2.44 -17.13
CA LYS A 280 20.11 -3.40 -18.08
C LYS A 280 20.48 -4.72 -17.38
N PRO A 281 20.26 -5.91 -17.98
CA PRO A 281 20.84 -7.18 -17.52
C PRO A 281 22.37 -7.12 -17.36
N THR A 282 22.93 -8.00 -16.52
CA THR A 282 24.39 -8.07 -16.30
C THR A 282 25.13 -8.55 -17.57
N SER A 283 24.47 -9.29 -18.44
CA SER A 283 24.94 -9.67 -19.79
C SER A 283 25.02 -8.52 -20.80
N GLY A 284 24.83 -7.26 -20.38
CA GLY A 284 25.12 -6.04 -21.17
C GLY A 284 24.08 -5.68 -22.25
N GLY A 285 23.40 -6.67 -22.83
CA GLY A 285 22.43 -6.48 -23.92
C GLY A 285 21.22 -5.63 -23.52
N ARG A 286 20.69 -4.85 -24.50
CA ARG A 286 19.35 -4.26 -24.38
C ARG A 286 18.30 -5.32 -24.68
N GLU A 287 17.44 -5.59 -23.71
CA GLU A 287 16.29 -6.47 -23.86
C GLU A 287 15.36 -6.01 -25.01
N LYS A 288 15.11 -6.89 -25.99
CA LYS A 288 14.09 -6.70 -27.02
C LYS A 288 12.71 -7.04 -26.44
N ASN A 289 11.65 -6.38 -26.90
CA ASN A 289 10.26 -6.62 -26.51
C ASN A 289 9.97 -6.53 -24.99
N LEU A 290 10.82 -5.81 -24.23
CA LEU A 290 10.70 -5.60 -22.77
C LEU A 290 9.28 -5.21 -22.32
N GLY A 291 8.61 -4.31 -23.06
CA GLY A 291 7.23 -3.92 -22.75
C GLY A 291 6.28 -5.12 -22.75
N SER A 292 6.28 -5.90 -23.82
CA SER A 292 5.41 -7.08 -23.98
C SER A 292 5.71 -8.16 -22.93
N ARG A 293 6.99 -8.49 -22.68
CA ARG A 293 7.35 -9.48 -21.64
C ARG A 293 6.86 -9.03 -20.27
N VAL A 294 7.07 -7.76 -19.89
CA VAL A 294 6.60 -7.23 -18.60
C VAL A 294 5.09 -7.40 -18.46
N VAL A 295 4.27 -7.18 -19.51
CA VAL A 295 2.82 -7.42 -19.41
C VAL A 295 2.52 -8.90 -19.20
N LEU A 296 3.12 -9.81 -20.00
CA LEU A 296 2.86 -11.25 -19.91
C LEU A 296 3.25 -11.81 -18.52
N ASP A 297 4.44 -11.46 -18.01
CA ASP A 297 4.89 -11.82 -16.66
C ASP A 297 3.94 -11.30 -15.56
N LEU A 298 3.32 -10.12 -15.77
CA LEU A 298 2.40 -9.49 -14.83
C LEU A 298 0.98 -10.06 -14.88
N VAL A 299 0.52 -10.59 -16.02
CA VAL A 299 -0.85 -11.14 -16.16
C VAL A 299 -0.93 -12.66 -16.09
N GLN A 300 0.20 -13.39 -16.07
CA GLN A 300 0.21 -14.84 -15.86
C GLN A 300 -0.63 -15.24 -14.62
N GLY A 301 -1.52 -16.21 -14.79
CA GLY A 301 -2.50 -16.63 -13.78
C GLY A 301 -3.83 -15.86 -13.84
N LEU A 302 -3.94 -14.84 -14.70
CA LEU A 302 -5.22 -14.25 -15.12
C LEU A 302 -5.60 -14.82 -16.48
N GLU A 303 -6.88 -15.14 -16.63
CA GLU A 303 -7.52 -15.48 -17.90
C GLU A 303 -8.84 -14.72 -17.99
N HIS A 304 -9.36 -14.51 -19.20
CA HIS A 304 -10.64 -13.85 -19.44
C HIS A 304 -10.74 -12.40 -18.91
N ARG A 305 -9.60 -11.70 -18.78
CA ARG A 305 -9.54 -10.30 -18.31
C ARG A 305 -9.20 -9.31 -19.42
N HIS A 306 -9.54 -8.05 -19.17
CA HIS A 306 -9.29 -6.92 -20.05
C HIS A 306 -8.08 -6.12 -19.53
N VAL A 307 -6.92 -6.30 -20.17
CA VAL A 307 -5.66 -5.69 -19.79
C VAL A 307 -5.57 -4.28 -20.39
N THR A 308 -5.60 -3.27 -19.53
CA THR A 308 -5.40 -1.87 -19.92
C THR A 308 -3.92 -1.47 -19.83
N CYS A 309 -3.37 -0.85 -20.87
CA CYS A 309 -1.96 -0.49 -20.96
C CYS A 309 -1.70 0.95 -21.45
N ASP A 310 -0.64 1.56 -20.92
CA ASP A 310 -0.04 2.77 -21.50
C ASP A 310 0.88 2.47 -22.71
N ASN A 311 1.11 3.53 -23.49
CA ASN A 311 1.96 3.62 -24.68
C ASN A 311 3.38 3.04 -24.59
N PHE A 312 3.92 2.76 -23.40
CA PHE A 312 5.18 2.02 -23.27
C PHE A 312 5.03 0.51 -23.55
N PHE A 313 3.86 -0.07 -23.27
CA PHE A 313 3.61 -1.51 -23.33
C PHE A 313 2.83 -1.94 -24.59
N THR A 314 1.83 -1.14 -24.99
CA THR A 314 0.89 -1.47 -26.07
C THR A 314 1.60 -1.78 -27.40
N SER A 315 1.25 -2.93 -27.99
CA SER A 315 1.69 -3.32 -29.33
C SER A 315 0.72 -4.32 -29.96
N TYR A 316 0.69 -4.39 -31.29
CA TYR A 316 -0.09 -5.42 -32.01
C TYR A 316 0.40 -6.85 -31.68
N PRO A 317 1.71 -7.16 -31.62
CA PRO A 317 2.16 -8.49 -31.16
C PRO A 317 1.74 -8.82 -29.73
N LEU A 318 1.69 -7.84 -28.81
CA LEU A 318 1.16 -8.06 -27.46
C LEU A 318 -0.36 -8.30 -27.46
N ALA A 319 -1.11 -7.60 -28.33
CA ALA A 319 -2.54 -7.83 -28.51
C ALA A 319 -2.82 -9.27 -28.97
N THR A 320 -2.09 -9.76 -29.98
CA THR A 320 -2.19 -11.15 -30.45
C THR A 320 -1.77 -12.16 -29.39
N GLU A 321 -0.69 -11.90 -28.64
CA GLU A 321 -0.22 -12.83 -27.62
C GLU A 321 -1.19 -12.94 -26.44
N LEU A 322 -1.71 -11.83 -25.92
CA LEU A 322 -2.69 -11.84 -24.81
C LEU A 322 -3.93 -12.69 -25.13
N LEU A 323 -4.41 -12.65 -26.38
CA LEU A 323 -5.57 -13.44 -26.81
C LEU A 323 -5.33 -14.95 -26.75
N LYS A 324 -4.09 -15.42 -26.91
CA LYS A 324 -3.74 -16.85 -26.73
C LYS A 324 -3.91 -17.28 -25.27
N HIS A 325 -3.69 -16.36 -24.33
CA HIS A 325 -3.89 -16.55 -22.88
C HIS A 325 -5.30 -16.09 -22.45
N ASN A 326 -6.30 -16.16 -23.35
CA ASN A 326 -7.69 -15.73 -23.14
C ASN A 326 -7.89 -14.29 -22.63
N ASN A 327 -6.88 -13.40 -22.75
CA ASN A 327 -6.93 -12.02 -22.28
C ASN A 327 -7.05 -11.05 -23.45
N THR A 328 -7.63 -9.87 -23.21
CA THR A 328 -7.79 -8.82 -24.23
C THR A 328 -6.96 -7.59 -23.89
N LEU A 329 -6.63 -6.77 -24.88
CA LEU A 329 -5.87 -5.52 -24.72
C LEU A 329 -6.79 -4.30 -24.91
N LEU A 330 -6.50 -3.23 -24.17
CA LEU A 330 -6.94 -1.87 -24.45
C LEU A 330 -5.83 -0.89 -24.07
N GLY A 331 -5.26 -0.13 -25.00
CA GLY A 331 -4.17 0.77 -24.62
C GLY A 331 -3.82 1.85 -25.62
N THR A 332 -3.21 2.92 -25.11
CA THR A 332 -2.61 3.95 -25.98
C THR A 332 -1.44 3.36 -26.74
N ILE A 333 -1.33 3.68 -28.03
CA ILE A 333 -0.24 3.19 -28.88
C ILE A 333 0.53 4.37 -29.50
N ARG A 334 1.86 4.24 -29.62
CA ARG A 334 2.71 5.32 -30.14
C ARG A 334 2.59 5.40 -31.66
N SER A 335 2.47 6.61 -32.21
CA SER A 335 2.39 6.82 -33.67
C SER A 335 3.61 6.34 -34.46
N ASN A 336 4.75 6.12 -33.78
CA ASN A 336 5.98 5.60 -34.37
C ASN A 336 6.08 4.06 -34.38
N LYS A 337 5.02 3.34 -34.00
CA LYS A 337 4.98 1.88 -34.15
C LYS A 337 4.91 1.49 -35.63
N PRO A 338 5.65 0.45 -36.08
CA PRO A 338 5.59 -0.04 -37.46
C PRO A 338 4.23 -0.68 -37.78
N GLU A 339 3.58 -1.20 -36.75
CA GLU A 339 2.27 -1.88 -36.75
C GLU A 339 1.10 -1.03 -37.33
N LEU A 340 1.27 0.30 -37.39
CA LEU A 340 0.18 1.24 -37.65
C LEU A 340 0.16 1.74 -39.10
N PRO A 341 -1.02 1.88 -39.72
CA PRO A 341 -1.14 2.52 -41.03
C PRO A 341 -0.85 4.03 -40.95
N PRO A 342 -0.12 4.63 -41.92
CA PRO A 342 0.19 6.06 -41.93
C PRO A 342 -1.04 6.98 -41.80
N GLU A 343 -2.14 6.61 -42.45
CA GLU A 343 -3.37 7.39 -42.66
C GLU A 343 -4.10 7.67 -41.35
N LEU A 344 -4.07 6.71 -40.41
CA LEU A 344 -4.59 6.90 -39.05
C LEU A 344 -3.59 7.64 -38.15
N THR A 345 -2.29 7.58 -38.42
CA THR A 345 -1.32 8.40 -37.64
C THR A 345 -1.31 9.88 -38.04
N SER A 346 -1.72 10.20 -39.28
CA SER A 346 -1.83 11.58 -39.79
C SER A 346 -2.98 12.38 -39.14
N VAL A 347 -2.74 13.69 -39.01
CA VAL A 347 -3.73 14.70 -38.57
C VAL A 347 -3.93 15.83 -39.59
N ARG A 348 -3.25 15.78 -40.74
CA ARG A 348 -3.41 16.79 -41.80
C ARG A 348 -4.83 16.70 -42.37
N GLY A 349 -5.51 17.84 -42.49
CA GLY A 349 -6.88 17.93 -42.98
C GLY A 349 -7.96 17.43 -42.02
N ARG A 350 -7.62 16.97 -40.80
CA ARG A 350 -8.60 16.39 -39.88
C ARG A 350 -9.21 17.40 -38.92
N GLU A 351 -10.54 17.36 -38.82
CA GLU A 351 -11.30 18.14 -37.85
C GLU A 351 -11.03 17.74 -36.40
N VAL A 352 -11.30 18.69 -35.49
CA VAL A 352 -11.31 18.44 -34.05
C VAL A 352 -12.54 17.60 -33.69
N PHE A 353 -12.33 16.63 -32.81
CA PHE A 353 -13.28 15.56 -32.44
C PHE A 353 -13.60 14.53 -33.54
N SER A 354 -12.96 14.61 -34.72
CA SER A 354 -13.00 13.52 -35.70
C SER A 354 -12.37 12.23 -35.15
N SER A 355 -12.89 11.08 -35.58
CA SER A 355 -12.30 9.75 -35.35
C SER A 355 -12.22 8.96 -36.65
N ARG A 356 -11.07 8.32 -36.90
CA ARG A 356 -10.91 7.26 -37.92
C ARG A 356 -10.73 5.93 -37.19
N PHE A 357 -11.32 4.87 -37.74
CA PHE A 357 -11.18 3.50 -37.25
C PHE A 357 -10.52 2.65 -38.34
N ALA A 358 -9.81 1.61 -37.93
CA ALA A 358 -9.33 0.57 -38.82
C ALA A 358 -9.27 -0.75 -38.04
N PHE A 359 -9.58 -1.86 -38.72
CA PHE A 359 -9.82 -3.16 -38.11
C PHE A 359 -8.89 -4.24 -38.68
N THR A 360 -8.60 -5.25 -37.89
CA THR A 360 -8.16 -6.56 -38.36
C THR A 360 -9.06 -7.63 -37.72
N ASP A 361 -8.86 -8.90 -38.06
CA ASP A 361 -9.50 -10.01 -37.34
C ASP A 361 -9.08 -10.07 -35.85
N VAL A 362 -7.88 -9.58 -35.52
CA VAL A 362 -7.32 -9.56 -34.16
C VAL A 362 -7.70 -8.30 -33.36
N ALA A 363 -7.66 -7.11 -33.97
CA ALA A 363 -7.70 -5.84 -33.23
C ALA A 363 -8.35 -4.66 -33.97
N THR A 364 -8.88 -3.73 -33.18
CA THR A 364 -9.41 -2.44 -33.62
C THR A 364 -8.45 -1.32 -33.21
N LEU A 365 -8.09 -0.49 -34.17
CA LEU A 365 -7.30 0.74 -34.00
C LEU A 365 -8.21 1.95 -34.20
N VAL A 366 -8.28 2.83 -33.21
CA VAL A 366 -8.97 4.11 -33.32
C VAL A 366 -8.01 5.29 -33.20
N SER A 367 -8.21 6.28 -34.07
CA SER A 367 -7.43 7.50 -34.19
C SER A 367 -8.34 8.71 -34.03
N TYR A 368 -8.30 9.34 -32.85
CA TYR A 368 -9.21 10.41 -32.45
C TYR A 368 -8.45 11.72 -32.21
N VAL A 369 -9.00 12.85 -32.68
CA VAL A 369 -8.34 14.17 -32.66
C VAL A 369 -8.95 15.06 -31.56
N PRO A 370 -8.49 15.02 -30.29
CA PRO A 370 -9.09 15.81 -29.21
C PRO A 370 -8.90 17.33 -29.35
N ARG A 371 -7.90 17.78 -30.11
CA ARG A 371 -7.52 19.18 -30.34
C ARG A 371 -6.75 19.29 -31.66
N LYS A 372 -6.72 20.47 -32.28
CA LYS A 372 -5.96 20.76 -33.51
C LYS A 372 -4.50 20.27 -33.36
N ASN A 373 -4.01 19.56 -34.38
CA ASN A 373 -2.68 18.95 -34.45
C ASN A 373 -2.33 17.96 -33.32
N ARG A 374 -3.33 17.34 -32.66
CA ARG A 374 -3.11 16.28 -31.65
C ARG A 374 -3.90 15.03 -31.99
N ASN A 375 -3.20 13.89 -32.08
CA ASN A 375 -3.78 12.57 -32.30
C ASN A 375 -3.76 11.76 -30.98
N VAL A 376 -4.81 10.98 -30.72
CA VAL A 376 -4.85 9.94 -29.69
C VAL A 376 -5.18 8.63 -30.37
N LEU A 377 -4.21 7.71 -30.33
CA LEU A 377 -4.30 6.37 -30.90
C LEU A 377 -4.54 5.37 -29.79
N LEU A 378 -5.62 4.59 -29.87
CA LEU A 378 -5.87 3.42 -29.02
C LEU A 378 -5.91 2.15 -29.88
N LEU A 379 -5.28 1.09 -29.39
CA LEU A 379 -5.42 -0.27 -29.88
C LEU A 379 -6.27 -1.07 -28.89
N SER A 380 -7.22 -1.87 -29.37
CA SER A 380 -7.98 -2.79 -28.53
C SER A 380 -8.31 -4.11 -29.23
N THR A 381 -8.39 -5.21 -28.47
CA THR A 381 -8.91 -6.49 -28.97
C THR A 381 -10.31 -6.83 -28.47
N ARG A 382 -10.91 -6.01 -27.57
CA ARG A 382 -12.30 -6.17 -27.08
C ARG A 382 -13.33 -5.64 -28.08
N HIS A 383 -13.12 -4.43 -28.60
CA HIS A 383 -14.13 -3.69 -29.38
C HIS A 383 -14.16 -4.15 -30.84
N SER A 384 -15.35 -4.39 -31.40
CA SER A 384 -15.59 -4.87 -32.78
C SER A 384 -15.98 -3.77 -33.77
N THR A 385 -16.58 -2.69 -33.28
CA THR A 385 -17.45 -1.76 -34.04
C THR A 385 -17.09 -0.28 -33.83
N VAL A 386 -17.68 0.59 -34.65
CA VAL A 386 -17.55 2.06 -34.65
C VAL A 386 -18.57 2.69 -33.68
N GLU A 387 -18.38 2.49 -32.38
CA GLU A 387 -19.17 3.19 -31.37
C GLU A 387 -18.63 4.61 -31.11
N ILE A 388 -19.42 5.64 -31.41
CA ILE A 388 -19.12 7.06 -31.13
C ILE A 388 -20.25 7.66 -30.27
N CYS A 389 -19.90 8.31 -29.16
CA CYS A 389 -20.87 8.97 -28.29
C CYS A 389 -21.20 10.39 -28.81
N HIS A 390 -22.17 10.49 -29.73
CA HIS A 390 -22.59 11.74 -30.39
C HIS A 390 -23.19 12.77 -29.42
N GLU A 391 -23.91 12.33 -28.38
CA GLU A 391 -24.42 13.18 -27.28
C GLU A 391 -23.34 14.04 -26.63
N ARG A 392 -22.11 13.53 -26.58
CA ARG A 392 -20.97 14.24 -26.01
C ARG A 392 -20.37 15.10 -27.09
N LYS A 393 -20.34 16.41 -26.84
CA LYS A 393 -19.87 17.47 -27.77
C LYS A 393 -18.35 17.41 -28.07
N ASN A 394 -17.67 16.35 -27.64
CA ASN A 394 -16.33 15.96 -28.04
C ASN A 394 -16.29 14.65 -28.86
N LYS A 395 -17.44 14.20 -29.39
CA LYS A 395 -17.68 13.05 -30.28
C LYS A 395 -16.77 11.86 -29.98
N LYS A 396 -16.70 11.45 -28.70
CA LYS A 396 -15.71 10.48 -28.22
C LYS A 396 -16.11 9.03 -28.54
N PRO A 397 -15.22 8.23 -29.17
CA PRO A 397 -15.38 6.78 -29.31
C PRO A 397 -15.57 6.04 -27.97
N ARG A 398 -16.36 4.95 -27.94
CA ARG A 398 -16.49 4.06 -26.76
C ARG A 398 -15.14 3.57 -26.26
N ILE A 399 -14.26 3.15 -27.18
CA ILE A 399 -12.87 2.74 -26.90
C ILE A 399 -12.10 3.80 -26.09
N ILE A 400 -12.31 5.08 -26.41
CA ILE A 400 -11.73 6.22 -25.68
C ILE A 400 -12.39 6.39 -24.31
N LEU A 401 -13.71 6.16 -24.17
CA LEU A 401 -14.42 6.23 -22.89
C LEU A 401 -13.98 5.12 -21.93
N ASP A 402 -13.95 3.87 -22.38
CA ASP A 402 -13.57 2.70 -21.56
C ASP A 402 -12.12 2.81 -21.08
N TYR A 403 -11.20 3.21 -21.98
CA TYR A 403 -9.80 3.49 -21.59
C TYR A 403 -9.73 4.61 -20.54
N ASN A 404 -10.55 5.65 -20.65
CA ASN A 404 -10.61 6.70 -19.61
C ASN A 404 -11.20 6.19 -18.28
N GLY A 405 -12.11 5.21 -18.31
CA GLY A 405 -12.75 4.60 -17.15
C GLY A 405 -11.84 3.64 -16.36
N THR A 406 -10.88 3.00 -17.03
CA THR A 406 -9.96 2.03 -16.42
C THR A 406 -8.59 2.60 -16.08
N LYS A 407 -7.98 3.43 -16.95
CA LYS A 407 -6.57 3.89 -16.90
C LYS A 407 -6.04 4.56 -15.62
N GLY A 408 -6.90 4.77 -14.61
CA GLY A 408 -6.55 5.42 -13.34
C GLY A 408 -6.26 4.49 -12.17
N GLY A 409 -6.51 3.18 -12.26
CA GLY A 409 -6.34 2.24 -11.13
C GLY A 409 -4.95 2.27 -10.48
N VAL A 410 -3.89 2.22 -11.30
CA VAL A 410 -2.50 2.28 -10.83
C VAL A 410 -2.17 3.68 -10.29
N ASP A 411 -2.59 4.76 -10.98
CA ASP A 411 -2.48 6.13 -10.48
C ASP A 411 -3.11 6.32 -9.09
N ASN A 412 -4.25 5.66 -8.88
CA ASN A 412 -5.00 5.74 -7.64
C ASN A 412 -4.27 4.98 -6.54
N LEU A 413 -3.71 3.81 -6.85
CA LEU A 413 -2.89 3.04 -5.93
C LEU A 413 -1.65 3.83 -5.47
N ASP A 414 -1.00 4.61 -6.34
CA ASP A 414 0.14 5.49 -6.01
C ASP A 414 -0.27 6.53 -4.95
N LYS A 415 -1.37 7.25 -5.23
CA LYS A 415 -1.96 8.25 -4.32
C LYS A 415 -2.37 7.62 -2.98
N LEU A 416 -3.00 6.45 -3.04
CA LEU A 416 -3.52 5.72 -1.87
C LEU A 416 -2.37 5.33 -0.94
N LEU A 417 -1.38 4.59 -1.44
CA LEU A 417 -0.21 4.16 -0.66
C LEU A 417 0.55 5.38 -0.10
N ALA A 418 0.81 6.39 -0.94
CA ALA A 418 1.51 7.61 -0.52
C ALA A 418 0.80 8.39 0.62
N THR A 419 -0.52 8.23 0.80
CA THR A 419 -1.31 8.94 1.83
C THR A 419 -0.96 8.53 3.26
N TYR A 420 -0.76 7.23 3.50
CA TYR A 420 -0.53 6.64 4.84
C TYR A 420 0.72 5.74 4.88
N SER A 421 1.65 5.95 3.95
CA SER A 421 2.86 5.14 3.82
C SER A 421 3.69 5.13 5.11
N CYS A 422 4.05 3.92 5.55
CA CYS A 422 4.94 3.68 6.69
C CYS A 422 6.41 4.03 6.41
N ARG A 423 6.73 4.43 5.17
CA ARG A 423 8.10 4.61 4.68
C ARG A 423 8.95 5.54 5.55
N ARG A 424 10.11 5.01 5.95
CA ARG A 424 11.15 5.71 6.71
C ARG A 424 12.38 6.00 5.84
N MET A 425 13.13 7.05 6.19
CA MET A 425 14.41 7.35 5.56
C MET A 425 15.40 6.20 5.82
N THR A 426 16.03 5.68 4.75
CA THR A 426 16.99 4.57 4.82
C THR A 426 18.08 4.73 3.77
N LYS A 427 19.31 4.33 4.12
CA LYS A 427 20.43 4.17 3.17
C LYS A 427 20.51 2.77 2.55
N ARG A 428 19.69 1.81 3.03
CA ARG A 428 19.61 0.41 2.54
C ARG A 428 18.39 0.22 1.64
N TRP A 429 18.59 -0.16 0.38
CA TRP A 429 17.49 -0.34 -0.58
C TRP A 429 16.52 -1.49 -0.22
N PRO A 430 16.93 -2.62 0.39
CA PRO A 430 15.99 -3.67 0.78
C PRO A 430 14.99 -3.20 1.85
N MET A 431 15.39 -2.27 2.74
CA MET A 431 14.45 -1.64 3.67
C MET A 431 13.45 -0.70 2.97
N ALA A 432 13.82 -0.09 1.84
CA ALA A 432 12.89 0.72 1.07
C ALA A 432 11.81 -0.16 0.42
N MET A 433 12.21 -1.31 -0.14
CA MET A 433 11.29 -2.36 -0.59
C MET A 433 10.41 -2.86 0.57
N PHE A 434 10.99 -3.18 1.73
CA PHE A 434 10.24 -3.71 2.87
C PHE A 434 9.13 -2.78 3.39
N HIS A 435 9.38 -1.46 3.51
CA HIS A 435 8.32 -0.52 3.86
C HIS A 435 7.17 -0.54 2.83
N ASN A 436 7.49 -0.73 1.56
CA ASN A 436 6.47 -0.80 0.52
C ASN A 436 5.70 -2.13 0.52
N VAL A 437 6.34 -3.25 0.86
CA VAL A 437 5.65 -4.54 1.11
C VAL A 437 4.58 -4.35 2.17
N ILE A 438 4.91 -3.68 3.28
CA ILE A 438 3.96 -3.37 4.37
C ILE A 438 2.83 -2.48 3.85
N ASP A 439 3.14 -1.39 3.13
CA ASP A 439 2.15 -0.46 2.59
C ASP A 439 1.14 -1.17 1.65
N VAL A 440 1.61 -2.05 0.76
CA VAL A 440 0.74 -2.81 -0.15
C VAL A 440 -0.02 -3.90 0.56
N SER A 441 0.64 -4.71 1.41
CA SER A 441 -0.02 -5.77 2.17
C SER A 441 -1.18 -5.22 3.01
N ALA A 442 -0.98 -4.08 3.67
CA ALA A 442 -2.01 -3.42 4.45
C ALA A 442 -3.10 -2.75 3.58
N TYR A 443 -2.81 -2.42 2.32
CA TYR A 443 -3.82 -1.94 1.38
C TYR A 443 -4.68 -3.07 0.80
N ASN A 444 -4.06 -4.16 0.34
CA ASN A 444 -4.79 -5.32 -0.18
C ASN A 444 -5.60 -6.01 0.93
N ALA A 445 -5.10 -6.06 2.17
CA ALA A 445 -5.85 -6.50 3.34
C ALA A 445 -7.10 -5.63 3.57
N TYR A 446 -6.96 -4.30 3.47
CA TYR A 446 -8.09 -3.36 3.55
C TYR A 446 -9.10 -3.56 2.41
N VAL A 447 -8.65 -3.90 1.20
CA VAL A 447 -9.56 -4.24 0.10
C VAL A 447 -10.32 -5.54 0.42
N ILE A 448 -9.63 -6.64 0.72
CA ILE A 448 -10.29 -7.92 1.08
C ILE A 448 -11.30 -7.69 2.20
N TRP A 449 -10.89 -7.06 3.31
CA TRP A 449 -11.76 -6.77 4.44
C TRP A 449 -13.02 -5.99 4.06
N ARG A 450 -12.92 -5.01 3.15
CA ARG A 450 -14.06 -4.23 2.67
C ARG A 450 -14.97 -5.04 1.74
N GLU A 451 -14.42 -5.84 0.84
CA GLU A 451 -15.22 -6.67 -0.08
C GLU A 451 -15.89 -7.86 0.66
N THR A 452 -15.34 -8.31 1.79
CA THR A 452 -15.95 -9.36 2.64
C THR A 452 -16.90 -8.82 3.72
N HIS A 453 -16.70 -7.58 4.17
CA HIS A 453 -17.56 -6.91 5.16
C HIS A 453 -18.08 -5.57 4.61
N PRO A 454 -19.05 -5.55 3.67
CA PRO A 454 -19.56 -4.33 3.05
C PRO A 454 -20.14 -3.36 4.09
N ASP A 455 -20.86 -3.89 5.08
CA ASP A 455 -21.47 -3.17 6.21
C ASP A 455 -20.46 -2.73 7.28
N TRP A 456 -19.16 -2.98 7.10
CA TRP A 456 -18.16 -2.49 8.03
C TRP A 456 -18.02 -0.96 7.91
N MET A 457 -18.48 -0.26 8.94
CA MET A 457 -18.45 1.21 9.09
C MET A 457 -19.16 1.97 7.97
N PRO A 458 -20.49 1.83 7.82
CA PRO A 458 -21.26 2.47 6.75
C PRO A 458 -21.16 4.00 6.82
N GLY A 459 -21.18 4.65 5.66
CA GLY A 459 -21.04 6.11 5.53
C GLY A 459 -19.69 6.72 5.96
N LYS A 460 -18.75 5.97 6.55
CA LYS A 460 -17.49 6.54 7.06
C LYS A 460 -16.51 6.88 5.92
N ARG A 461 -16.43 8.18 5.60
CA ARG A 461 -15.45 8.79 4.65
C ARG A 461 -13.96 8.47 4.93
N ASN A 462 -13.62 7.84 6.06
CA ASN A 462 -12.24 7.57 6.51
C ASN A 462 -11.91 6.08 6.79
N ARG A 463 -12.76 5.11 6.38
CA ARG A 463 -12.60 3.65 6.64
C ARG A 463 -11.16 3.12 6.61
N ARG A 464 -10.40 3.40 5.55
CA ARG A 464 -8.99 2.96 5.41
C ARG A 464 -8.05 3.44 6.52
N ARG A 465 -8.25 4.64 7.08
CA ARG A 465 -7.44 5.12 8.20
C ARG A 465 -7.74 4.29 9.46
N LEU A 466 -9.02 4.02 9.71
CA LEU A 466 -9.47 3.27 10.88
C LEU A 466 -8.99 1.81 10.82
N PHE A 467 -9.02 1.19 9.64
CA PHE A 467 -8.43 -0.13 9.40
C PHE A 467 -6.93 -0.17 9.75
N LEU A 468 -6.14 0.76 9.19
CA LEU A 468 -4.70 0.84 9.46
C LEU A 468 -4.39 1.17 10.93
N GLU A 469 -5.21 1.99 11.58
CA GLU A 469 -5.04 2.34 13.00
C GLU A 469 -5.35 1.15 13.91
N GLN A 470 -6.34 0.31 13.55
CA GLN A 470 -6.69 -0.91 14.27
C GLN A 470 -5.63 -2.01 14.05
N LEU A 471 -5.28 -2.32 12.79
CA LEU A 471 -4.20 -3.24 12.42
C LEU A 471 -2.89 -2.90 13.15
N GLY A 472 -2.54 -1.60 13.17
CA GLY A 472 -1.36 -1.11 13.87
C GLY A 472 -1.40 -1.32 15.39
N LYS A 473 -2.57 -1.23 16.02
CA LYS A 473 -2.80 -1.51 17.46
C LYS A 473 -2.75 -3.02 17.75
N ASP A 474 -3.33 -3.85 16.89
CA ASP A 474 -3.35 -5.30 17.09
C ASP A 474 -1.96 -5.93 16.91
N LEU A 475 -1.17 -5.45 15.95
CA LEU A 475 0.22 -5.87 15.74
C LEU A 475 1.15 -5.56 16.93
N ILE A 476 0.94 -4.46 17.67
CA ILE A 476 1.76 -4.11 18.85
C ILE A 476 1.26 -4.74 20.15
N ARG A 477 -0.03 -5.08 20.24
CA ARG A 477 -0.68 -5.50 21.49
C ARG A 477 -0.01 -6.71 22.14
N PRO A 478 0.34 -7.81 21.44
CA PRO A 478 1.04 -8.95 22.03
C PRO A 478 2.37 -8.58 22.71
N LEU A 479 3.12 -7.60 22.16
CA LEU A 479 4.36 -7.13 22.79
C LEU A 479 4.06 -6.33 24.06
N ILE A 480 3.05 -5.44 24.03
CA ILE A 480 2.61 -4.65 25.19
C ILE A 480 2.13 -5.56 26.33
N LEU A 481 1.42 -6.66 26.04
CA LEU A 481 1.03 -7.67 27.02
C LEU A 481 2.27 -8.37 27.62
N ARG A 482 3.17 -8.88 26.78
CA ARG A 482 4.39 -9.64 27.17
C ARG A 482 5.43 -8.82 27.94
N ARG A 483 5.38 -7.50 27.84
CA ARG A 483 6.42 -6.57 28.31
C ARG A 483 6.52 -6.51 29.85
N LYS A 484 7.62 -7.01 30.43
CA LYS A 484 7.88 -6.86 31.89
C LYS A 484 8.28 -5.44 32.31
N GLY A 485 9.06 -4.71 31.49
CA GLY A 485 9.62 -3.41 31.85
C GLY A 485 8.69 -2.22 31.60
N VAL A 486 8.31 -1.48 32.65
CA VAL A 486 7.35 -0.37 32.58
C VAL A 486 7.88 0.85 31.79
N PRO A 487 7.06 1.57 30.99
CA PRO A 487 7.42 2.85 30.41
C PRO A 487 7.71 3.92 31.48
N ARG A 488 8.66 4.83 31.22
CA ARG A 488 9.03 5.90 32.18
C ARG A 488 8.03 7.07 32.23
N THR A 489 7.33 7.35 31.13
CA THR A 489 6.39 8.48 31.04
C THR A 489 4.98 8.01 31.38
N LYS A 490 4.24 8.84 32.13
CA LYS A 490 2.93 8.49 32.69
C LYS A 490 1.91 8.11 31.61
N ASP A 491 1.83 8.89 30.54
CA ASP A 491 0.97 8.66 29.38
C ASP A 491 1.15 7.27 28.74
N ALA A 492 2.40 6.82 28.61
CA ALA A 492 2.75 5.54 28.01
C ALA A 492 2.52 4.37 28.99
N TYR A 493 2.64 4.62 30.30
CA TYR A 493 2.24 3.67 31.33
C TYR A 493 0.73 3.50 31.38
N ASP A 494 -0.03 4.59 31.48
CA ASP A 494 -1.50 4.59 31.54
C ASP A 494 -2.09 3.93 30.28
N LEU A 495 -1.50 4.17 29.09
CA LEU A 495 -1.86 3.47 27.85
C LEU A 495 -1.49 1.97 27.88
N MET A 496 -0.31 1.59 28.36
CA MET A 496 0.08 0.18 28.50
C MET A 496 -0.87 -0.58 29.44
N VAL A 497 -1.26 0.03 30.55
CA VAL A 497 -2.23 -0.50 31.52
C VAL A 497 -3.60 -0.66 30.87
N SER A 498 -4.09 0.36 30.18
CA SER A 498 -5.35 0.32 29.43
C SER A 498 -5.38 -0.82 28.38
N MET A 499 -4.33 -0.94 27.55
CA MET A 499 -4.25 -1.97 26.50
C MET A 499 -4.15 -3.42 27.02
N ARG A 500 -3.80 -3.61 28.29
CA ARG A 500 -3.80 -4.92 28.96
C ARG A 500 -5.19 -5.38 29.41
N GLY A 501 -6.14 -4.45 29.54
CA GLY A 501 -7.32 -4.70 30.37
C GLY A 501 -7.01 -4.69 31.86
N ASP A 502 -5.81 -4.23 32.27
CA ASP A 502 -5.44 -3.95 33.66
C ASP A 502 -6.26 -2.76 34.16
N SER A 503 -7.56 -3.00 34.37
CA SER A 503 -8.49 -2.03 34.89
C SER A 503 -8.15 -1.75 36.35
N ARG A 504 -7.25 -0.78 36.57
CA ARG A 504 -7.49 0.21 37.62
C ARG A 504 -8.89 0.74 37.33
N ILE A 505 -9.88 0.28 38.11
CA ILE A 505 -11.27 0.74 38.03
C ILE A 505 -11.21 2.26 37.98
N ALA A 506 -11.61 2.85 36.85
CA ALA A 506 -11.49 4.29 36.64
C ALA A 506 -12.24 4.96 37.79
N ALA A 507 -11.52 5.74 38.60
CA ALA A 507 -11.96 6.16 39.93
C ALA A 507 -13.05 7.25 39.91
N ASP A 508 -13.80 7.33 38.81
CA ASP A 508 -14.85 8.32 38.54
C ASP A 508 -16.14 8.03 39.33
N GLY A 509 -16.27 6.80 39.84
CA GLY A 509 -17.30 6.47 40.84
C GLY A 509 -17.20 7.36 42.09
N LYS A 510 -18.34 7.93 42.51
CA LYS A 510 -18.50 8.59 43.82
C LYS A 510 -18.06 7.63 44.94
N ARG A 511 -17.33 8.13 45.96
CA ARG A 511 -16.87 7.32 47.09
C ARG A 511 -18.07 6.74 47.85
N LYS A 512 -18.14 5.41 48.00
CA LYS A 512 -19.23 4.72 48.73
C LYS A 512 -18.84 4.49 50.20
N ARG A 513 -19.81 4.25 51.08
CA ARG A 513 -19.55 3.93 52.51
C ARG A 513 -18.92 2.53 52.62
N CYS A 514 -17.93 2.39 53.49
CA CYS A 514 -17.36 1.09 53.89
C CYS A 514 -18.45 0.19 54.50
N GLN A 515 -18.58 -1.04 54.00
CA GLN A 515 -19.60 -2.01 54.42
C GLN A 515 -19.18 -2.86 55.64
N ILE A 516 -17.98 -2.63 56.18
CA ILE A 516 -17.48 -3.24 57.43
C ILE A 516 -17.56 -2.25 58.61
N CYS A 517 -17.52 -0.94 58.35
CA CYS A 517 -17.65 0.07 59.40
C CYS A 517 -19.11 0.25 59.85
N PRO A 518 -19.36 0.53 61.15
CA PRO A 518 -20.68 0.94 61.61
C PRO A 518 -21.14 2.24 60.91
N ARG A 519 -22.45 2.39 60.71
CA ARG A 519 -23.03 3.49 59.90
C ARG A 519 -22.63 4.89 60.39
N SER A 520 -22.42 5.05 61.70
CA SER A 520 -21.98 6.29 62.36
C SER A 520 -20.59 6.79 61.93
N LYS A 521 -19.68 5.88 61.55
CA LYS A 521 -18.29 6.22 61.16
C LYS A 521 -18.16 6.76 59.73
N ASP A 522 -19.21 6.61 58.92
CA ASP A 522 -19.37 7.02 57.50
C ASP A 522 -18.14 6.87 56.57
N ALA A 523 -17.21 5.96 56.87
CA ALA A 523 -15.90 5.89 56.22
C ALA A 523 -16.01 5.67 54.70
N LYS A 524 -15.78 6.73 53.91
CA LYS A 524 -15.94 6.70 52.44
C LYS A 524 -14.72 6.08 51.76
N THR A 525 -14.94 5.11 50.89
CA THR A 525 -13.91 4.38 50.14
C THR A 525 -14.21 4.29 48.63
N ARG A 526 -13.19 3.91 47.85
CA ARG A 526 -13.30 3.47 46.45
C ARG A 526 -12.82 2.02 46.26
N THR A 527 -12.15 1.45 47.26
CA THR A 527 -11.65 0.07 47.25
C THR A 527 -12.79 -0.91 47.52
N SER A 528 -12.88 -1.96 46.71
CA SER A 528 -13.74 -3.12 46.93
C SER A 528 -12.91 -4.40 47.10
N CYS A 529 -13.37 -5.34 47.92
CA CYS A 529 -12.81 -6.69 48.01
C CYS A 529 -12.94 -7.40 46.66
N LYS A 530 -11.89 -8.10 46.20
CA LYS A 530 -11.96 -8.92 44.98
C LYS A 530 -12.89 -10.14 45.13
N GLY A 531 -12.85 -10.82 46.28
CA GLY A 531 -13.65 -12.03 46.51
C GLY A 531 -15.14 -11.75 46.69
N CYS A 532 -15.52 -10.80 47.56
CA CYS A 532 -16.93 -10.55 47.92
C CYS A 532 -17.53 -9.24 47.40
N GLY A 533 -16.80 -8.45 46.58
CA GLY A 533 -17.27 -7.20 45.98
C GLY A 533 -17.55 -6.03 46.93
N LYS A 534 -17.64 -6.27 48.25
CA LYS A 534 -17.96 -5.26 49.27
C LYS A 534 -16.94 -4.13 49.28
N TYR A 535 -17.41 -2.89 49.46
CA TYR A 535 -16.58 -1.69 49.60
C TYR A 535 -15.95 -1.62 51.01
N ILE A 536 -14.63 -1.47 51.09
CA ILE A 536 -13.87 -1.50 52.35
C ILE A 536 -12.91 -0.30 52.42
N CYS A 537 -12.83 0.39 53.57
CA CYS A 537 -11.89 1.48 53.81
C CYS A 537 -10.54 0.98 54.35
N GLY A 538 -9.48 1.79 54.24
CA GLY A 538 -8.12 1.42 54.66
C GLY A 538 -8.00 0.83 56.08
N GLY A 539 -8.70 1.41 57.06
CA GLY A 539 -8.75 0.89 58.44
C GLY A 539 -9.55 -0.41 58.64
N CYS A 540 -9.99 -1.05 57.55
CA CYS A 540 -10.62 -2.38 57.52
C CYS A 540 -10.00 -3.28 56.44
N THR A 541 -8.88 -2.88 55.80
CA THR A 541 -8.15 -3.71 54.83
C THR A 541 -6.79 -4.11 55.39
N VAL A 542 -6.50 -5.40 55.41
CA VAL A 542 -5.14 -5.92 55.67
C VAL A 542 -4.42 -6.12 54.33
N PRO A 543 -3.20 -5.57 54.14
CA PRO A 543 -2.40 -5.85 52.95
C PRO A 543 -1.77 -7.25 53.05
N LEU A 544 -2.12 -8.14 52.13
CA LEU A 544 -1.50 -9.46 51.98
C LEU A 544 -0.55 -9.49 50.78
N CYS A 545 0.54 -10.26 50.86
CA CYS A 545 1.33 -10.62 49.68
C CYS A 545 0.62 -11.74 48.89
N PRO A 546 0.97 -11.97 47.60
CA PRO A 546 0.32 -13.01 46.78
C PRO A 546 0.33 -14.40 47.44
N VAL A 547 1.48 -14.81 48.00
CA VAL A 547 1.65 -16.12 48.66
C VAL A 547 0.75 -16.29 49.89
N CYS A 548 0.48 -15.21 50.63
CA CYS A 548 -0.48 -15.24 51.75
C CYS A 548 -1.94 -15.14 51.28
N SER A 549 -2.20 -14.59 50.10
CA SER A 549 -3.54 -14.52 49.51
C SER A 549 -4.00 -15.83 48.87
N GLU A 550 -3.05 -16.71 48.49
CA GLU A 550 -3.33 -18.01 47.86
C GLU A 550 -3.47 -19.15 48.88
N ARG A 551 -3.13 -18.91 50.16
CA ARG A 551 -3.24 -19.87 51.28
C ARG A 551 -4.52 -19.72 52.11
N GLY A 552 -5.44 -18.85 51.72
CA GLY A 552 -6.59 -18.45 52.55
C GLY A 552 -7.86 -19.30 52.39
N ASP A 553 -7.94 -20.14 51.35
CA ASP A 553 -9.18 -20.83 50.94
C ASP A 553 -9.16 -22.35 51.26
N GLY A 554 -8.39 -22.78 52.27
CA GLY A 554 -8.23 -24.19 52.64
C GLY A 554 -8.23 -24.45 54.15
N ASP A 555 -9.28 -25.14 54.60
CA ASP A 555 -9.54 -25.81 55.89
C ASP A 555 -9.26 -25.12 57.24
N SER A 556 -10.19 -25.37 58.16
CA SER A 556 -10.13 -24.97 59.56
C SER A 556 -9.81 -26.18 60.45
N ASP A 557 -8.53 -26.41 60.76
CA ASP A 557 -8.07 -26.89 62.08
C ASP A 557 -6.53 -26.93 62.22
N SER A 558 -6.06 -27.04 63.48
CA SER A 558 -4.68 -27.33 63.92
C SER A 558 -3.56 -26.27 63.75
N ASP A 559 -3.46 -25.39 64.75
CA ASP A 559 -2.25 -24.97 65.51
C ASP A 559 -1.01 -24.27 64.84
N PRO A 560 -0.16 -23.56 65.63
CA PRO A 560 0.54 -22.37 65.13
C PRO A 560 2.03 -22.53 64.79
N ALA A 561 2.35 -22.80 63.51
CA ALA A 561 3.71 -22.72 62.97
C ALA A 561 4.00 -21.37 62.25
N VAL A 562 3.87 -20.23 62.95
CA VAL A 562 4.03 -18.89 62.36
C VAL A 562 5.50 -18.51 62.16
N THR A 563 6.07 -18.91 61.01
CA THR A 563 7.45 -18.55 60.61
C THR A 563 7.52 -18.07 59.16
N ALA A 564 8.48 -17.19 58.86
CA ALA A 564 8.93 -16.77 57.52
C ALA A 564 8.04 -15.80 56.69
N CYS A 565 7.76 -14.61 57.24
CA CYS A 565 7.77 -13.37 56.44
C CYS A 565 8.16 -12.12 57.26
N GLY A 566 9.37 -12.14 57.83
CA GLY A 566 9.89 -11.05 58.65
C GLY A 566 10.32 -9.82 57.83
N VAL A 567 9.44 -8.82 57.73
CA VAL A 567 9.82 -7.46 57.30
C VAL A 567 10.22 -6.66 58.54
N LYS A 568 11.48 -6.20 58.59
CA LYS A 568 11.98 -5.36 59.69
C LYS A 568 11.18 -4.06 59.78
N ARG A 569 10.63 -3.75 60.95
CA ARG A 569 10.26 -2.37 61.31
C ARG A 569 11.55 -1.58 61.60
N SER A 570 11.89 -0.65 60.74
CA SER A 570 12.63 0.55 61.14
C SER A 570 11.64 1.60 61.64
N ASN A 571 12.02 2.37 62.65
CA ASN A 571 11.09 3.22 63.42
C ASN A 571 10.71 4.53 62.73
N LEU A 572 9.55 5.05 63.17
CA LEU A 572 9.08 6.46 63.14
C LEU A 572 9.12 7.17 61.78
#